data_AF-S7MS68-F1
#
_entry.id   AF-S7MS68-F1
#
_cell.length_a   1.000
_cell.length_b   1.000
_cell.length_c   1.000
_cell.angle_alpha   90.00
_cell.angle_beta   90.00
_cell.angle_gamma   90.00
#
_symmetry.space_group_name_H-M   'P 1'
#
loop_
_entity.id
_entity.type
_entity.pdbx_description
1 polymer ?
#
loop_
_entity_poly.entity_id
_entity_poly.type
_entity_poly.pdbx_seq_one_letter_code
_entity_poly.pdbx_strand_id
1 'polypeptide(L)'
;MVQQIQSACMEYQGHGEWISSKDGYKSCNGRKIVREKKILEVLNDKGMKDCQKITFHGEEDQEPRLEPGDIIVLDQKDNAVFMRQGEDLFMCMDVQLVEALCGF
;
A
#
# COMPACT_ATOMS: atom_id res chain seq x y z
N MET A 1 -4.41 -44.94 4.76
CA MET A 1 -4.66 -43.75 3.93
C MET A 1 -3.32 -43.30 3.37
N VAL A 2 -3.18 -43.20 2.06
CA VAL A 2 -1.98 -42.69 1.39
C VAL A 2 -2.33 -41.35 0.78
N GLN A 3 -1.53 -40.33 1.07
CA GLN A 3 -1.65 -39.02 0.44
C GLN A 3 -0.57 -38.91 -0.64
N GLN A 4 -0.97 -38.74 -1.90
CA GLN A 4 -0.08 -38.48 -3.02
C GLN A 4 -0.08 -36.96 -3.28
N ILE A 5 1.09 -36.34 -3.20
CA ILE A 5 1.27 -34.91 -3.52
C ILE A 5 1.86 -34.83 -4.92
N GLN A 6 1.13 -34.20 -5.84
CA GLN A 6 1.63 -33.90 -7.18
C GLN A 6 2.36 -32.56 -7.14
N SER A 7 3.57 -32.52 -7.68
CA SER A 7 4.40 -31.32 -7.80
C SER A 7 4.26 -30.69 -9.18
N ALA A 8 4.54 -29.39 -9.29
CA ALA A 8 4.46 -28.67 -10.55
C ALA A 8 5.43 -29.28 -11.59
N CYS A 9 4.95 -29.48 -12.82
CA CYS A 9 5.76 -30.01 -13.90
C CYS A 9 6.92 -29.06 -14.24
N MET A 10 8.14 -29.59 -14.31
CA MET A 10 9.37 -28.82 -14.60
C MET A 10 9.33 -28.12 -15.96
N GLU A 11 8.66 -28.70 -16.97
CA GLU A 11 8.55 -28.13 -18.31
C GLU A 11 7.60 -26.93 -18.40
N TYR A 12 6.53 -26.92 -17.61
CA TYR A 12 5.48 -25.90 -17.68
C TYR A 12 5.49 -24.94 -16.49
N GLN A 13 6.29 -25.23 -15.45
CA GLN A 13 6.40 -24.48 -14.20
C GLN A 13 5.05 -24.10 -13.57
N GLY A 14 4.00 -24.89 -13.81
CA GLY A 14 2.64 -24.62 -13.34
C GLY A 14 1.81 -23.63 -14.17
N HIS A 15 2.33 -23.07 -15.27
CA HIS A 15 1.60 -22.11 -16.12
C HIS A 15 0.59 -22.77 -17.08
N GLY A 16 0.74 -24.06 -17.39
CA GLY A 16 -0.17 -24.83 -18.25
C GLY A 16 -0.08 -24.51 -19.75
N GLU A 17 0.79 -23.58 -20.15
CA GLU A 17 1.05 -23.19 -21.54
C GLU A 17 2.56 -23.17 -21.77
N TRP A 18 3.00 -23.68 -22.92
CA TRP A 18 4.41 -23.64 -23.32
C TRP A 18 4.65 -22.47 -24.27
N ILE A 19 5.52 -21.54 -23.87
CA ILE A 19 5.97 -20.43 -24.70
C ILE A 19 7.39 -20.74 -25.14
N SER A 20 7.59 -20.91 -26.44
CA SER A 20 8.93 -21.08 -27.03
C SER A 20 9.82 -19.90 -26.66
N SER A 21 11.07 -20.17 -26.32
CA SER A 21 12.04 -19.12 -25.96
C SER A 21 12.28 -18.09 -27.07
N LYS A 22 11.93 -18.42 -28.32
CA LYS A 22 11.99 -17.50 -29.47
C LYS A 22 10.77 -16.59 -29.58
N ASP A 23 9.62 -17.04 -29.08
CA ASP A 23 8.33 -16.36 -29.20
C ASP A 23 7.96 -15.59 -27.92
N GLY A 24 8.74 -15.75 -26.85
CA GLY A 24 8.60 -14.96 -25.63
C GLY A 24 9.01 -13.50 -25.84
N TYR A 25 8.18 -12.57 -25.36
CA TYR A 25 8.56 -11.16 -25.28
C TYR A 25 9.83 -10.99 -24.42
N LYS A 26 10.82 -10.26 -24.94
CA LYS A 26 12.09 -9.98 -24.24
C LYS A 26 11.91 -9.30 -22.88
N SER A 27 10.83 -8.53 -22.73
CA SER A 27 10.51 -7.78 -21.51
C SER A 27 10.05 -8.67 -20.35
N CYS A 28 9.35 -9.78 -20.64
CA CYS A 28 8.79 -10.65 -19.61
C CYS A 28 9.37 -12.07 -19.61
N ASN A 29 10.19 -12.45 -20.61
CA ASN A 29 10.81 -13.78 -20.75
C ASN A 29 9.81 -14.94 -20.55
N GLY A 30 8.58 -14.77 -21.05
CA GLY A 30 7.51 -15.78 -20.92
C GLY A 30 6.76 -15.77 -19.58
N ARG A 31 7.15 -14.94 -18.60
CA ARG A 31 6.50 -14.85 -17.27
C ARG A 31 5.21 -14.03 -17.25
N LYS A 32 4.85 -13.38 -18.36
CA LYS A 32 3.64 -12.54 -18.51
C LYS A 32 3.52 -11.38 -17.51
N ILE A 33 4.58 -11.06 -16.76
CA ILE A 33 4.68 -9.96 -15.79
C ILE A 33 5.92 -9.12 -16.10
N VAL A 34 5.82 -7.81 -15.98
CA VAL A 34 6.92 -6.84 -16.14
C VAL A 34 6.94 -5.92 -14.93
N ARG A 35 8.12 -5.60 -14.41
CA ARG A 35 8.27 -4.63 -13.32
C ARG A 35 8.28 -3.22 -13.88
N GLU A 36 7.28 -2.42 -13.50
CA GLU A 36 7.17 -1.01 -13.88
C GLU A 36 7.32 -0.12 -12.65
N LYS A 37 7.93 1.06 -12.83
CA LYS A 37 7.97 2.11 -11.80
C LYS A 37 7.05 3.23 -12.24
N LYS A 38 5.97 3.45 -11.49
CA LYS A 38 5.01 4.52 -11.72
C LYS A 38 5.03 5.51 -10.55
N ILE A 39 4.96 6.80 -10.86
CA ILE A 39 4.84 7.87 -9.88
C ILE A 39 3.36 8.23 -9.80
N LEU A 40 2.78 8.11 -8.61
CA LEU A 40 1.40 8.52 -8.34
C LEU A 40 1.42 9.82 -7.53
N GLU A 41 0.71 10.83 -8.03
CA GLU A 41 0.52 12.08 -7.31
C GLU A 41 -0.73 11.98 -6.44
N VAL A 42 -0.55 12.06 -5.12
CA VAL A 42 -1.64 12.02 -4.15
C VAL A 42 -1.91 13.44 -3.65
N LEU A 43 -3.11 13.95 -3.92
CA LEU A 43 -3.56 15.22 -3.39
C LEU A 43 -4.13 15.00 -1.98
N ASN A 44 -3.53 15.65 -0.99
CA ASN A 44 -3.99 15.62 0.40
C ASN A 44 -4.82 16.88 0.70
N ASP A 45 -6.13 16.71 0.82
CA ASP A 45 -7.06 17.78 1.16
C ASP A 45 -6.98 18.16 2.64
N LYS A 46 -7.26 19.43 2.92
CA LYS A 46 -7.26 19.94 4.30
C LYS A 46 -8.32 19.21 5.12
N GLY A 47 -7.91 18.68 6.27
CA GLY A 47 -8.81 18.00 7.20
C GLY A 47 -8.96 16.50 6.95
N MET A 48 -8.29 15.91 5.95
CA MET A 48 -8.28 14.46 5.77
C MET A 48 -7.86 13.75 7.06
N LYS A 49 -8.54 12.65 7.35
CA LYS A 49 -8.42 11.92 8.62
C LYS A 49 -7.31 10.88 8.52
N ASP A 50 -6.78 10.51 9.68
CA ASP A 50 -5.96 9.32 9.79
C ASP A 50 -6.74 8.08 9.28
N CYS A 51 -6.01 7.15 8.67
CA CYS A 51 -6.56 5.93 8.06
C CYS A 51 -7.62 6.18 6.96
N GLN A 52 -7.75 7.40 6.45
CA GLN A 52 -8.66 7.67 5.35
C GLN A 52 -8.15 7.01 4.06
N LYS A 53 -9.04 6.27 3.39
CA LYS A 53 -8.74 5.58 2.14
C LYS A 53 -8.79 6.54 0.97
N ILE A 54 -7.74 6.55 0.16
CA ILE A 54 -7.70 7.18 -1.15
C ILE A 54 -7.59 6.04 -2.17
N THR A 55 -8.64 5.83 -2.93
CA THR A 55 -8.71 4.69 -3.84
C THR A 55 -8.10 5.05 -5.18
N PHE A 56 -7.02 4.37 -5.55
CA PHE A 56 -6.51 4.36 -6.92
C PHE A 56 -6.83 3.01 -7.56
N HIS A 57 -7.69 3.04 -8.57
CA HIS A 57 -8.20 1.81 -9.17
C HIS A 57 -7.17 1.10 -10.04
N GLY A 58 -6.90 -0.17 -9.72
CA GLY A 58 -6.02 -1.03 -10.51
C GLY A 58 -4.55 -0.62 -10.52
N GLU A 59 -4.11 0.12 -9.51
CA GLU A 59 -2.70 0.53 -9.34
C GLU A 59 -1.90 -0.44 -8.44
N GLU A 60 -2.50 -1.55 -8.01
CA GLU A 60 -1.80 -2.65 -7.33
C GLU A 60 -1.02 -3.55 -8.31
N ASP A 61 -0.20 -4.44 -7.76
CA ASP A 61 0.51 -5.47 -8.52
C ASP A 61 -0.47 -6.31 -9.34
N GLN A 62 -0.25 -6.34 -10.66
CA GLN A 62 -1.06 -7.11 -11.58
C GLN A 62 -0.46 -8.51 -11.81
N GLU A 63 -1.26 -9.54 -11.61
CA GLU A 63 -0.93 -10.92 -11.96
C GLU A 63 -1.79 -11.44 -13.12
N PRO A 64 -1.27 -12.35 -13.97
CA PRO A 64 -2.05 -12.96 -15.03
C PRO A 64 -3.25 -13.70 -14.44
N ARG A 65 -4.45 -13.42 -14.97
CA ARG A 65 -5.75 -14.00 -14.55
C ARG A 65 -6.31 -13.45 -13.22
N LEU A 66 -5.68 -12.44 -12.62
CA LEU A 66 -6.20 -11.71 -11.47
C LEU A 66 -6.48 -10.25 -11.86
N GLU A 67 -7.53 -9.68 -11.29
CA GLU A 67 -7.76 -8.24 -11.36
C GLU A 67 -6.86 -7.54 -10.34
N PRO A 68 -6.16 -6.46 -10.72
CA PRO A 68 -5.36 -5.68 -9.78
C PRO A 68 -6.29 -5.00 -8.77
N GLY A 69 -5.90 -4.96 -7.50
CA GLY A 69 -6.64 -4.27 -6.47
C GLY A 69 -6.38 -2.76 -6.41
N ASP A 70 -6.90 -2.16 -5.35
CA ASP A 70 -6.86 -0.72 -5.11
C ASP A 70 -5.96 -0.40 -3.92
N ILE A 71 -5.10 0.63 -4.04
CA ILE A 71 -4.19 1.03 -2.97
C ILE A 71 -4.34 2.52 -2.68
N ILE A 72 -4.45 2.86 -1.39
CA ILE A 72 -3.68 3.87 -0.63
C ILE A 72 -4.46 4.26 0.64
N VAL A 73 -3.78 4.21 1.79
CA VAL A 73 -4.29 4.64 3.10
C VAL A 73 -3.43 5.80 3.56
N LEU A 74 -4.07 6.88 4.01
CA LEU A 74 -3.38 7.98 4.67
C LEU A 74 -2.95 7.56 6.07
N ASP A 75 -1.69 7.86 6.39
CA ASP A 75 -1.11 7.66 7.73
C ASP A 75 -0.78 9.03 8.33
N GLN A 76 -1.37 9.32 9.49
CA GLN A 76 -1.13 10.57 10.18
C GLN A 76 0.19 10.50 10.96
N LYS A 77 1.16 11.31 10.55
CA LYS A 77 2.42 11.45 11.26
C LYS A 77 2.21 12.09 12.64
N ASP A 78 2.81 11.46 13.66
CA ASP A 78 2.85 12.00 15.02
C ASP A 78 3.54 13.38 15.08
N ASN A 79 2.96 14.26 15.90
CA ASN A 79 3.49 15.59 16.16
C ASN A 79 3.92 15.70 17.63
N ALA A 80 5.07 16.35 17.87
CA ALA A 80 5.65 16.45 19.21
C ALA A 80 4.85 17.34 20.19
N VAL A 81 4.03 18.25 19.67
CA VAL A 81 3.29 19.25 20.46
C VAL A 81 1.80 18.94 20.48
N PHE A 82 1.26 18.51 19.33
CA PHE A 82 -0.16 18.32 19.15
C PHE A 82 -0.54 16.87 18.95
N MET A 83 -1.58 16.43 19.65
CA MET A 83 -2.28 15.19 19.39
C MET A 83 -3.62 15.51 18.73
N ARG A 84 -3.83 15.02 17.50
CA ARG A 84 -5.11 15.23 16.81
C ARG A 84 -6.11 14.16 17.21
N GLN A 85 -7.32 14.57 17.54
CA GLN A 85 -8.46 13.67 17.76
C GLN A 85 -9.64 14.21 16.96
N GLY A 86 -9.93 13.55 15.82
CA GLY A 86 -10.97 14.01 14.90
C GLY A 86 -10.61 15.35 14.24
N GLU A 87 -11.41 16.38 14.53
CA GLU A 87 -11.22 17.75 14.02
C GLU A 87 -10.50 18.66 15.03
N ASP A 88 -10.23 18.15 16.23
CA ASP A 88 -9.62 18.90 17.32
C ASP A 88 -8.13 18.60 17.46
N LEU A 89 -7.39 19.59 17.95
CA LEU A 89 -5.98 19.49 18.32
C LEU A 89 -5.82 19.67 19.83
N PHE A 90 -5.25 18.66 20.48
CA PHE A 90 -4.93 18.66 21.89
C PHE A 90 -3.45 18.92 22.08
N MET A 91 -3.08 19.70 23.09
CA MET A 91 -1.70 19.85 23.53
C MET A 91 -1.66 19.82 25.06
N CYS A 92 -0.59 19.24 25.61
CA CYS A 92 -0.28 19.39 27.01
C CYS A 92 0.67 20.57 27.17
N MET A 93 0.30 21.51 28.04
CA MET A 93 1.13 22.66 28.38
C MET A 93 1.45 22.61 29.86
N ASP A 94 2.74 22.59 30.18
CA ASP A 94 3.20 22.76 31.56
C ASP A 94 3.12 24.24 31.93
N VAL A 95 2.40 24.55 33.00
CA VAL A 95 2.24 25.90 33.53
C VAL A 95 2.81 26.00 34.93
N GLN A 96 3.41 27.15 35.25
CA GLN A 96 3.89 27.41 36.60
C GLN A 96 2.72 27.63 37.56
N LEU A 97 2.91 27.31 38.84
CA LEU A 97 1.89 27.54 39.86
C LEU A 97 1.48 29.02 39.93
N VAL A 98 2.41 29.95 39.74
CA VAL A 98 2.13 31.39 39.74
C VAL A 98 1.25 31.79 38.55
N GLU A 99 1.52 31.29 37.35
CA GLU A 99 0.70 31.53 36.15
C GLU A 99 -0.72 30.96 36.33
N ALA A 100 -0.83 29.78 36.93
CA ALA A 100 -2.12 29.14 37.22
C ALA A 100 -2.96 29.91 38.26
N LEU A 101 -2.32 30.55 39.25
CA LEU A 101 -3.01 31.25 40.35
C LEU A 101 -3.23 32.75 40.08
N CYS A 102 -2.33 33.40 39.36
CA CYS A 102 -2.35 34.85 39.14
C CYS A 102 -2.77 35.24 37.72
N GLY A 103 -2.97 34.27 36.83
CA GLY A 103 -3.13 34.51 35.39
C GLY A 103 -1.78 34.63 34.69
N PHE A 104 -1.82 34.44 33.38
CA PHE A 104 -0.68 34.63 32.47
C PHE A 104 -0.26 36.10 32.39
#